data_AF-A0A1J5BB58-F1
#
_entry.id   AF-A0A1J5BB58-F1
#
_cell.length_a   1.000
_cell.length_b   1.000
_cell.length_c   1.000
_cell.angle_alpha   90.00
_cell.angle_beta   90.00
_cell.angle_gamma   90.00
#
_symmetry.space_group_name_H-M   'P 1'
#
loop_
_entity.id
_entity.type
_entity.pdbx_description
1 polymer ?
#
loop_
_entity_poly.entity_id
_entity_poly.type
_entity_poly.pdbx_seq_one_letter_code
_entity_poly.pdbx_strand_id
1 'polypeptide(L)'
;MSSKKRPYWLWDYDLTEKDVRRILAGKNETEKIWLMSRILEAAKYEDVWKYLSYRQVREWFTRLKLKEPIRKAWQLALNTWEQV
;
A
#
# COMPACT_ATOMS: atom_id res chain seq x y z
N MET A 1 -13.81 20.11 6.23
CA MET A 1 -13.50 20.21 4.79
C MET A 1 -12.37 19.24 4.45
N SER A 2 -12.66 17.97 4.16
CA SER A 2 -11.62 16.99 3.86
C SER A 2 -11.05 17.25 2.47
N SER A 3 -9.80 17.70 2.45
CA SER A 3 -9.04 18.12 1.28
C SER A 3 -9.13 17.08 0.14
N LYS A 4 -9.45 17.55 -1.07
CA LYS A 4 -9.32 16.82 -2.35
C LYS A 4 -7.84 16.58 -2.71
N LYS A 5 -6.97 16.33 -1.73
CA LYS A 5 -5.53 16.19 -1.97
C LYS A 5 -5.25 14.79 -2.50
N ARG A 6 -4.73 14.75 -3.72
CA ARG A 6 -4.14 13.55 -4.33
C ARG A 6 -2.88 13.19 -3.56
N PRO A 7 -2.66 11.92 -3.19
CA PRO A 7 -1.38 11.50 -2.63
C PRO A 7 -0.26 11.73 -3.65
N TYR A 8 0.89 12.26 -3.20
CA TYR A 8 2.00 12.60 -4.11
C TYR A 8 2.55 11.39 -4.89
N TRP A 9 2.44 10.19 -4.31
CA TRP A 9 2.88 8.92 -4.90
C TRP A 9 1.90 8.36 -5.94
N LEU A 10 0.74 8.99 -6.11
CA LEU A 10 -0.34 8.56 -7.01
C LEU A 10 -0.60 9.61 -8.09
N TRP A 11 0.44 10.29 -8.56
CA TRP A 11 0.34 11.42 -9.49
C TRP A 11 -0.30 11.06 -10.84
N ASP A 12 -0.19 9.80 -11.26
CA ASP A 12 -0.65 9.24 -12.52
C ASP A 12 -2.14 8.86 -12.54
N TYR A 13 -2.84 8.95 -11.40
CA TYR A 13 -4.27 8.64 -11.31
C TYR A 13 -5.06 9.79 -10.68
N ASP A 14 -6.30 9.95 -11.10
CA ASP A 14 -7.21 10.92 -10.51
C ASP A 14 -7.94 10.36 -9.27
N LEU A 15 -7.14 9.98 -8.25
CA LEU A 15 -7.64 9.45 -6.99
C LEU A 15 -7.30 10.38 -5.85
N THR A 16 -8.30 10.73 -5.04
CA THR A 16 -8.10 11.51 -3.82
C THR A 16 -7.71 10.61 -2.65
N GLU A 17 -7.22 11.19 -1.56
CA GLU A 17 -6.96 10.42 -0.33
C GLU A 17 -8.22 9.70 0.19
N LYS A 18 -9.41 10.29 -0.02
CA LYS A 18 -10.68 9.64 0.34
C LYS A 18 -10.94 8.41 -0.53
N ASP A 19 -10.63 8.47 -1.81
CA ASP A 19 -10.79 7.34 -2.72
C ASP A 19 -9.84 6.21 -2.38
N VAL A 20 -8.59 6.52 -2.05
CA VAL A 20 -7.61 5.53 -1.58
C VAL A 20 -8.15 4.77 -0.37
N ARG A 21 -8.62 5.49 0.67
CA ARG A 21 -9.20 4.85 1.86
C ARG A 21 -10.44 4.02 1.53
N ARG A 22 -11.30 4.52 0.63
CA ARG A 22 -12.51 3.81 0.19
C ARG A 22 -12.16 2.50 -0.53
N ILE A 23 -11.18 2.51 -1.42
CA ILE A 23 -10.72 1.31 -2.15
C ILE A 23 -10.13 0.28 -1.18
N LEU A 24 -9.26 0.71 -0.26
CA LEU A 24 -8.65 -0.19 0.74
C LEU A 24 -9.68 -0.81 1.69
N ALA A 25 -10.75 -0.08 2.03
CA ALA A 25 -11.87 -0.59 2.83
C ALA A 25 -12.88 -1.44 2.02
N GLY A 26 -12.78 -1.41 0.69
CA GLY A 26 -13.69 -2.11 -0.21
C GLY A 26 -13.55 -3.64 -0.20
N LYS A 27 -14.51 -4.31 -0.85
CA LYS A 27 -14.53 -5.77 -1.05
C LYS A 27 -13.83 -6.21 -2.34
N ASN A 28 -13.54 -5.29 -3.26
CA ASN A 28 -12.86 -5.62 -4.50
C ASN A 28 -11.38 -5.90 -4.23
N GLU A 29 -11.03 -7.19 -4.18
CA GLU A 29 -9.66 -7.64 -3.91
C GLU A 29 -8.67 -7.19 -4.99
N THR A 30 -9.09 -7.13 -6.26
CA THR A 30 -8.21 -6.72 -7.37
C THR A 30 -7.78 -5.26 -7.22
N GLU A 31 -8.72 -4.36 -6.94
CA GLU A 31 -8.42 -2.95 -6.70
C GLU A 31 -7.56 -2.76 -5.44
N LYS A 32 -7.84 -3.54 -4.39
CA LYS A 32 -7.07 -3.51 -3.15
C LYS A 32 -5.63 -3.96 -3.37
N ILE A 33 -5.43 -5.10 -4.02
CA ILE A 33 -4.11 -5.63 -4.36
C ILE A 33 -3.32 -4.63 -5.20
N TRP A 34 -3.96 -4.06 -6.22
CA TRP A 34 -3.34 -3.04 -7.07
C TRP A 34 -2.89 -1.82 -6.25
N LEU A 35 -3.78 -1.27 -5.43
CA LEU A 35 -3.50 -0.06 -4.66
C LEU A 35 -2.47 -0.29 -3.55
N MET A 36 -2.53 -1.44 -2.87
CA MET A 36 -1.51 -1.85 -1.90
C MET A 36 -0.14 -1.98 -2.57
N SER A 37 -0.08 -2.62 -3.74
CA SER A 37 1.16 -2.73 -4.51
C SER A 37 1.70 -1.34 -4.84
N ARG A 38 0.83 -0.42 -5.30
CA ARG A 38 1.22 0.96 -5.63
C ARG A 38 1.78 1.73 -4.43
N ILE A 39 1.15 1.59 -3.26
CA ILE A 39 1.62 2.21 -2.01
C ILE A 39 3.01 1.69 -1.64
N LEU A 40 3.22 0.38 -1.65
CA LEU A 40 4.52 -0.21 -1.28
C LEU A 40 5.65 0.10 -2.28
N GLU A 41 5.31 0.41 -3.53
CA GLU A 41 6.29 0.75 -4.57
C GLU A 41 6.64 2.24 -4.63
N ALA A 42 5.69 3.12 -4.34
CA ALA A 42 5.82 4.55 -4.64
C ALA A 42 5.76 5.48 -3.42
N ALA A 43 5.14 5.05 -2.32
CA ALA A 43 5.11 5.85 -1.09
C ALA A 43 6.45 5.78 -0.36
N LYS A 44 6.77 6.83 0.39
CA LYS A 44 7.87 6.82 1.34
C LYS A 44 7.55 5.80 2.42
N TYR A 45 8.57 5.13 2.93
CA TYR A 45 8.42 4.10 3.95
C TYR A 45 7.57 4.56 5.16
N GLU A 46 7.81 5.77 5.66
CA GLU A 46 7.06 6.38 6.77
C GLU A 46 5.57 6.64 6.45
N ASP A 47 5.23 6.82 5.17
CA ASP A 47 3.88 7.12 4.70
C ASP A 47 3.05 5.88 4.40
N VAL A 48 3.68 4.71 4.20
CA VAL A 48 3.00 3.44 3.95
C VAL A 48 2.00 3.14 5.07
N TRP A 49 2.43 3.35 6.31
CA TRP A 49 1.64 3.03 7.51
C TRP A 49 0.48 4.01 7.76
N LYS A 50 0.40 5.11 6.99
CA LYS A 50 -0.78 6.00 7.01
C LYS A 50 -1.99 5.35 6.31
N TYR A 51 -1.75 4.37 5.45
CA TYR A 51 -2.78 3.70 4.63
C TYR A 51 -2.95 2.23 4.98
N LEU A 52 -1.86 1.55 5.30
CA LEU A 52 -1.82 0.11 5.53
C LEU A 52 -1.42 -0.20 6.97
N SER A 53 -1.86 -1.33 7.49
CA SER A 53 -1.30 -1.92 8.71
C SER A 53 -0.34 -3.05 8.38
N TYR A 54 0.62 -3.32 9.28
CA TYR A 54 1.53 -4.46 9.17
C TYR A 54 0.78 -5.77 8.91
N ARG A 55 -0.30 -6.03 9.67
CA ARG A 55 -1.14 -7.23 9.52
C ARG A 55 -1.75 -7.34 8.13
N GLN A 56 -2.29 -6.24 7.59
CA GLN A 56 -2.82 -6.23 6.22
C GLN A 56 -1.73 -6.48 5.19
N VAL A 57 -0.55 -5.85 5.32
CA VAL A 57 0.55 -6.08 4.38
C VAL A 57 0.94 -7.56 4.40
N ARG A 58 1.11 -8.17 5.58
CA ARG A 58 1.42 -9.61 5.71
C ARG A 58 0.37 -10.51 5.08
N GLU A 59 -0.90 -10.29 5.41
CA GLU A 59 -2.03 -11.10 4.91
C GLU A 59 -2.11 -11.09 3.38
N TRP A 60 -1.83 -9.95 2.75
CA TRP A 60 -1.96 -9.77 1.30
C TRP A 60 -0.65 -9.94 0.54
N PHE A 61 0.50 -10.02 1.22
CA PHE A 61 1.83 -9.89 0.63
C PHE A 61 2.09 -10.84 -0.55
N THR A 62 1.68 -12.10 -0.41
CA THR A 62 1.86 -13.14 -1.44
C THR A 62 1.03 -12.86 -2.69
N ARG A 63 -0.04 -12.09 -2.57
CA ARG A 63 -0.97 -11.72 -3.66
C ARG A 63 -0.59 -10.39 -4.33
N LEU A 64 0.28 -9.58 -3.70
CA LEU A 64 0.70 -8.29 -4.25
C LEU A 64 1.48 -8.46 -5.54
N LYS A 65 1.30 -7.54 -6.48
CA LYS A 65 1.99 -7.51 -7.77
C LYS A 65 3.14 -6.50 -7.70
N LEU A 66 4.18 -6.85 -6.94
CA LEU A 66 5.36 -6.01 -6.74
C LEU A 66 6.48 -6.40 -7.72
N LYS A 67 7.28 -5.41 -8.13
CA LYS A 67 8.58 -5.66 -8.78
C LYS A 67 9.49 -6.46 -7.85
N GLU A 68 10.26 -7.39 -8.41
CA GLU A 68 11.13 -8.30 -7.63
C GLU A 68 12.06 -7.62 -6.61
N PRO A 69 12.77 -6.52 -6.94
CA PRO A 69 13.62 -5.85 -5.95
C PRO A 69 12.83 -5.29 -4.77
N ILE A 70 11.64 -4.75 -5.03
CA ILE A 70 10.75 -4.17 -4.02
C ILE A 70 10.14 -5.28 -3.16
N ARG A 71 9.71 -6.39 -3.79
CA ARG A 71 9.24 -7.58 -3.07
C ARG A 71 10.31 -8.08 -2.10
N LYS A 72 11.56 -8.23 -2.54
CA LYS A 72 12.65 -8.71 -1.67
C LYS A 72 12.91 -7.77 -0.50
N ALA A 73 12.93 -6.46 -0.73
CA ALA A 73 13.12 -5.47 0.32
C ALA A 73 12.01 -5.55 1.38
N TRP A 74 10.75 -5.61 0.96
CA TRP A 74 9.62 -5.74 1.88
C TRP A 74 9.59 -7.11 2.58
N GLN A 75 9.94 -8.21 1.90
CA GLN A 75 10.02 -9.52 2.54
C GLN A 75 11.05 -9.52 3.68
N LEU A 76 12.23 -8.93 3.44
CA LEU A 76 13.26 -8.79 4.48
C LEU A 76 12.75 -7.94 5.66
N ALA A 77 12.10 -6.82 5.37
CA ALA A 77 11.55 -5.93 6.39
C ALA A 77 10.48 -6.62 7.24
N LEU A 78 9.53 -7.32 6.60
CA LEU A 78 8.47 -8.07 7.27
C LEU A 78 9.02 -9.21 8.13
N ASN A 79 10.06 -9.93 7.65
CA ASN A 79 10.69 -10.99 8.42
C ASN A 79 11.45 -10.45 9.64
N THR A 80 12.06 -9.27 9.52
CA THR A 80 12.81 -8.65 10.62
C THR A 80 11.89 -8.24 11.76
N TRP A 81 10.72 -7.65 11.44
CA TRP A 81 9.76 -7.23 12.48
C TRP A 81 9.00 -8.39 13.12
N GLU A 82 9.01 -9.57 12.52
CA GLU A 82 8.45 -10.78 13.14
C GLU A 82 9.32 -11.31 14.30
N GLN A 83 10.60 -10.91 14.35
CA GLN A 83 11.55 -11.35 15.37
C GLN A 83 11.70 -10.37 16.55
N VAL A 84 10.91 -9.28 16.57
CA VAL A 84 10.91 -8.24 17.62
C VAL A 84 9.63 -8.35 18.44
#